data_AF-A0A0Q3PF85-F1
#
_entry.id   AF-A0A0Q3PF85-F1
#
_cell.length_a   1.000
_cell.length_b   1.000
_cell.length_c   1.000
_cell.angle_alpha   90.00
_cell.angle_beta   90.00
_cell.angle_gamma   90.00
#
_symmetry.space_group_name_H-M   'P 1'
#
loop_
_entity.id
_entity.type
_entity.pdbx_description
1 polymer ?
#
loop_
_entity_poly.entity_id
_entity_poly.type
_entity_poly.pdbx_seq_one_letter_code
_entity_poly.pdbx_strand_id
1 'polypeptide(L)'
;MDVAGRKVWVVLARSVSVPQCPEKPGIIRVKNYKQSLAIESDGKTGSKVYMYYFDNPGGMIPSWLVNWAAKHGNHIIDLYIRVESMIPQEAKVA
;
A
#
# COMPACT_ATOMS: atom_id res chain seq x y z
N MET A 1 14.84 6.71 9.80
CA MET A 1 14.79 7.01 11.25
C MET A 1 15.45 5.86 11.99
N ASP A 2 16.02 6.12 13.16
CA ASP A 2 16.48 5.08 14.07
C ASP A 2 15.37 4.80 15.09
N VAL A 3 14.86 3.57 15.11
CA VAL A 3 13.82 3.13 16.05
C VAL A 3 14.39 1.98 16.88
N ALA A 4 14.69 2.24 18.15
CA ALA A 4 15.29 1.27 19.06
C ALA A 4 16.61 0.64 18.53
N GLY A 5 17.49 1.45 17.95
CA GLY A 5 18.78 1.00 17.39
C GLY A 5 18.68 0.38 16.00
N ARG A 6 17.50 0.40 15.37
CA ARG A 6 17.25 -0.16 14.03
C ARG A 6 17.02 0.96 13.03
N LYS A 7 17.77 0.92 11.94
CA LYS A 7 17.59 1.84 10.80
C LYS A 7 16.38 1.40 9.97
N VAL A 8 15.34 2.22 9.97
CA VAL A 8 14.12 2.01 9.20
C VAL A 8 13.91 3.16 8.22
N TRP A 9 13.61 2.83 6.97
CA TRP A 9 13.17 3.77 5.94
C TRP A 9 11.65 3.74 5.86
N VAL A 10 11.01 4.89 5.95
CA VAL A 10 9.55 5.01 5.93
C VAL A 10 9.15 5.95 4.81
N VAL A 11 8.22 5.50 3.98
CA VAL A 11 7.55 6.32 2.96
C VAL A 11 6.07 6.41 3.32
N LEU A 12 5.57 7.62 3.46
CA LEU A 12 4.16 7.89 3.72
C LEU A 12 3.60 8.65 2.53
N ALA A 13 2.44 8.22 2.07
CA ALA A 13 1.74 8.90 0.99
C ALA A 13 0.26 9.00 1.32
N ARG A 14 -0.34 10.14 0.96
CA ARG A 14 -1.78 10.39 1.10
C ARG A 14 -2.26 11.26 -0.05
N SER A 15 -3.55 11.23 -0.33
CA SER A 15 -4.16 12.13 -1.30
C SER A 15 -4.01 13.60 -0.87
N VAL A 16 -3.68 14.45 -1.85
CA VAL A 16 -3.70 15.90 -1.73
C VAL A 16 -4.31 16.45 -3.02
N SER A 17 -5.19 17.44 -2.89
CA SER A 17 -5.75 18.18 -4.02
C SER A 17 -5.03 19.50 -4.16
N VAL A 18 -4.60 19.83 -5.38
CA VAL A 18 -3.96 21.10 -5.72
C VAL A 18 -4.58 21.67 -6.99
N PRO A 19 -4.84 23.00 -7.07
CA PRO A 19 -5.50 23.61 -8.23
C PRO A 19 -4.78 23.35 -9.56
N GLN A 20 -3.46 23.17 -9.54
CA GLN A 20 -2.62 22.90 -10.71
C GLN A 20 -2.86 21.50 -11.30
N CYS A 21 -3.56 20.61 -10.57
CA CYS A 21 -3.82 19.25 -10.99
C CYS A 21 -5.32 18.91 -10.88
N PRO A 22 -6.18 19.53 -11.72
CA PRO A 22 -7.62 19.29 -11.69
C PRO A 22 -7.99 17.91 -12.23
N GLU A 23 -9.24 17.50 -11.99
CA GLU A 23 -9.82 16.29 -12.59
C GLU A 23 -9.88 16.42 -14.12
N LYS A 24 -9.78 15.27 -14.81
CA LYS A 24 -9.77 15.21 -16.28
C LYS A 24 -10.98 14.41 -16.77
N PRO A 25 -11.73 14.87 -17.78
CA PRO A 25 -12.82 14.10 -18.36
C PRO A 25 -12.35 12.71 -18.81
N GLY A 26 -13.13 11.68 -18.50
CA GLY A 26 -12.80 10.28 -18.83
C GLY A 26 -11.75 9.61 -17.93
N ILE A 27 -11.21 10.30 -16.91
CA ILE A 27 -10.24 9.73 -15.96
C ILE A 27 -10.79 9.88 -14.54
N ILE A 28 -10.87 8.76 -13.81
CA ILE A 28 -11.28 8.78 -12.40
C ILE A 28 -10.11 9.25 -11.55
N ARG A 29 -10.28 10.39 -10.87
CA ARG A 29 -9.35 10.84 -9.84
C ARG A 29 -9.66 10.14 -8.51
N VAL A 30 -8.73 9.31 -8.04
CA VAL A 30 -8.77 8.75 -6.68
C VAL A 30 -8.60 9.88 -5.66
N LYS A 31 -9.67 10.15 -4.89
CA LYS A 31 -9.69 11.24 -3.87
C LYS A 31 -9.25 10.78 -2.50
N ASN A 32 -9.50 9.52 -2.16
CA ASN A 32 -9.16 8.93 -0.87
C ASN A 32 -8.07 7.91 -1.11
N TYR A 33 -6.82 8.26 -0.79
CA TYR A 33 -5.68 7.37 -0.89
C TYR A 33 -4.79 7.55 0.34
N LYS A 34 -4.33 6.43 0.91
CA LYS A 34 -3.36 6.38 2.00
C LYS A 34 -2.45 5.18 1.80
N GLN A 35 -1.15 5.39 1.93
CA GLN A 35 -0.16 4.33 1.91
C GLN A 35 0.90 4.61 2.96
N SER A 36 1.38 3.55 3.60
CA SER A 36 2.62 3.57 4.38
C SER A 36 3.47 2.38 4.02
N LEU A 37 4.75 2.63 3.79
CA LEU A 37 5.76 1.62 3.49
C LEU A 37 6.89 1.77 4.49
N ALA A 38 7.22 0.70 5.19
CA ALA A 38 8.37 0.61 6.07
C ALA A 38 9.33 -0.45 5.54
N ILE A 39 10.61 -0.10 5.45
CA ILE A 39 11.68 -0.95 4.95
C ILE A 39 12.76 -1.00 6.03
N GLU A 40 13.21 -2.21 6.37
CA GLU A 40 14.37 -2.45 7.22
C GLU A 40 15.28 -3.51 6.57
N SER A 41 16.54 -3.58 6.97
CA SER A 41 17.41 -4.68 6.55
C SER A 41 16.89 -6.00 7.10
N ASP A 42 17.01 -7.09 6.32
CA ASP A 42 16.74 -8.44 6.82
C ASP A 42 17.91 -9.02 7.65
N GLY A 43 18.98 -8.25 7.86
CA GLY A 43 20.23 -8.67 8.51
C GLY A 43 21.20 -9.40 7.57
N LYS A 44 20.88 -9.49 6.27
CA LYS A 44 21.70 -10.10 5.21
C LYS A 44 21.88 -9.08 4.08
N THR A 45 21.65 -9.49 2.84
CA THR A 45 21.71 -8.65 1.64
C THR A 45 20.33 -8.12 1.21
N GLY A 46 19.28 -8.44 1.95
CA GLY A 46 17.90 -8.16 1.59
C GLY A 46 17.25 -7.07 2.45
N SER A 47 15.93 -6.97 2.32
CA SER A 47 15.13 -6.05 3.12
C SER A 47 13.81 -6.71 3.53
N LYS A 48 13.37 -6.43 4.75
CA LYS A 48 12.00 -6.70 5.19
C LYS A 48 11.17 -5.47 4.88
N VAL A 49 9.99 -5.70 4.32
CA VAL A 49 9.10 -4.64 3.88
C VAL A 49 7.73 -4.86 4.48
N TYR A 50 7.17 -3.81 5.08
CA TYR A 50 5.78 -3.74 5.52
C TYR A 50 5.07 -2.65 4.73
N MET A 51 3.93 -2.97 4.13
CA MET A 51 3.15 -2.02 3.34
C MET A 51 1.68 -2.07 3.72
N TYR A 52 1.14 -0.93 4.12
CA TYR A 52 -0.30 -0.69 4.20
C TYR A 52 -0.71 0.14 2.99
N TYR A 53 -1.78 -0.27 2.31
CA TYR A 53 -2.30 0.39 1.12
C TYR A 53 -3.82 0.50 1.20
N PHE A 54 -4.35 1.68 0.91
CA PHE A 54 -5.77 1.92 0.77
C PHE A 54 -6.01 2.99 -0.29
N ASP A 55 -6.94 2.71 -1.19
CA ASP A 55 -7.56 3.72 -2.05
C ASP A 55 -9.06 3.49 -2.23
N ASN A 56 -9.77 4.56 -2.59
CA ASN A 56 -11.12 4.48 -3.14
C ASN A 56 -11.02 4.64 -4.67
N PRO A 57 -11.23 3.57 -5.45
CA PRO A 57 -11.10 3.59 -6.91
C PRO A 57 -12.21 4.39 -7.60
N GLY A 58 -13.21 4.91 -6.87
CA GLY A 58 -14.31 5.69 -7.44
C GLY A 58 -15.34 4.86 -8.20
N GLY A 59 -15.40 3.55 -7.93
CA GLY A 59 -16.32 2.60 -8.55
C GLY A 59 -16.09 1.18 -8.02
N MET A 60 -16.82 0.21 -8.58
CA MET A 60 -16.60 -1.20 -8.25
C MET A 60 -15.45 -1.77 -9.08
N ILE A 61 -14.55 -2.51 -8.42
CA ILE A 61 -13.53 -3.31 -9.10
C ILE A 61 -14.14 -4.67 -9.43
N PRO A 62 -14.20 -5.11 -10.71
CA PRO A 62 -14.72 -6.42 -11.04
C PRO A 62 -13.88 -7.55 -10.43
N SER A 63 -14.53 -8.59 -9.89
CA SER A 63 -13.83 -9.71 -9.24
C SER A 63 -12.89 -10.47 -10.18
N TRP A 64 -13.22 -10.54 -11.48
CA TRP A 64 -12.34 -11.14 -12.48
C TRP A 64 -11.01 -10.38 -12.60
N LEU A 65 -11.02 -9.06 -12.42
CA LEU A 65 -9.84 -8.21 -12.50
C LEU A 65 -8.95 -8.41 -11.27
N VAL A 66 -9.55 -8.51 -10.08
CA VAL A 66 -8.85 -8.86 -8.83
C VAL A 66 -8.17 -10.23 -8.97
N ASN A 67 -8.91 -11.23 -9.45
CA ASN A 67 -8.41 -12.59 -9.63
C ASN A 67 -7.30 -12.67 -10.68
N TRP A 68 -7.45 -11.95 -11.78
CA TRP A 68 -6.40 -11.86 -12.80
C TRP A 68 -5.13 -11.25 -12.21
N ALA A 69 -5.26 -10.14 -11.49
CA ALA A 69 -4.12 -9.42 -10.93
C ALA A 69 -3.40 -10.24 -9.85
N ALA A 70 -4.13 -10.97 -9.00
CA ALA A 70 -3.54 -11.87 -8.00
C ALA A 70 -2.80 -13.08 -8.61
N LYS A 71 -3.29 -13.60 -9.74
CA LYS A 71 -2.72 -14.81 -10.38
C LYS A 71 -1.60 -14.53 -11.37
N HIS A 72 -1.72 -13.44 -12.13
CA HIS A 72 -0.83 -13.15 -13.26
C HIS A 72 -0.14 -11.79 -13.15
N GLY A 73 -0.60 -10.91 -12.27
CA GLY A 73 -0.08 -9.54 -12.13
C GLY A 73 1.10 -9.39 -11.17
N ASN A 74 1.80 -10.46 -10.78
CA ASN A 74 2.63 -10.42 -9.57
C ASN A 74 3.93 -9.62 -9.69
N HIS A 75 4.00 -8.59 -8.82
CA HIS A 75 4.98 -8.38 -7.74
C HIS A 75 4.41 -7.40 -6.67
N ILE A 76 3.29 -6.72 -6.95
CA ILE A 76 2.71 -5.66 -6.09
C ILE A 76 1.56 -6.18 -5.18
N ILE A 77 0.78 -7.17 -5.64
CA ILE A 77 -0.40 -7.67 -4.90
C ILE A 77 -0.01 -8.69 -3.81
N ASP A 78 1.03 -9.48 -4.04
CA ASP A 78 1.52 -10.46 -3.07
C ASP A 78 2.03 -9.79 -1.76
N LEU A 79 2.50 -8.54 -1.86
CA LEU A 79 2.89 -7.73 -0.71
C LEU A 79 1.68 -7.34 0.17
N TYR A 80 0.50 -7.14 -0.42
CA TYR A 80 -0.73 -6.77 0.31
C TYR A 80 -1.26 -7.96 1.14
N ILE A 81 -1.30 -9.16 0.54
CA ILE A 81 -1.80 -10.38 1.20
C ILE A 81 -0.83 -10.87 2.29
N ARG A 82 0.49 -10.80 2.03
CA ARG A 82 1.50 -11.25 3.00
C ARG A 82 1.61 -10.34 4.22
N VAL A 83 1.26 -9.05 4.09
CA VAL A 83 1.21 -8.12 5.22
C VAL A 83 -0.01 -8.37 6.11
N GLU A 84 -1.20 -8.64 5.55
CA GLU A 84 -2.40 -8.95 6.37
C GLU A 84 -2.21 -10.20 7.24
N SER A 85 -1.52 -11.22 6.72
CA SER A 85 -1.23 -12.45 7.49
C SER A 85 -0.16 -12.28 8.59
N MET A 86 0.55 -11.15 8.62
CA MET A 86 1.55 -10.81 9.65
C MET A 86 1.05 -9.79 10.68
N ILE A 87 -0.17 -9.26 10.55
CA ILE A 87 -0.78 -8.42 11.59
C ILE A 87 -1.36 -9.34 12.67
N PRO A 88 -0.89 -9.27 13.93
CA PRO A 88 -1.53 -9.98 15.04
C PRO A 88 -3.01 -9.59 15.12
N GLN A 89 -3.89 -10.57 15.34
CA GLN A 89 -5.35 -10.37 15.43
C GLN A 89 -5.77 -9.28 16.45
N GLU A 90 -4.87 -8.89 17.35
CA GLU A 90 -5.05 -7.88 18.38
C GLU A 90 -5.09 -6.43 17.84
N ALA A 91 -4.57 -6.16 16.64
CA ALA A 91 -4.56 -4.81 16.06
C ALA A 91 -5.83 -4.43 15.27
N LYS A 92 -6.87 -5.29 15.27
CA LYS A 92 -8.16 -5.05 14.58
C LYS A 92 -9.19 -4.29 15.42
N VAL A 93 -8.85 -3.91 16.66
CA VAL A 93 -9.77 -3.17 17.55
C VAL A 93 -9.04 -1.96 18.13
N ALA A 94 -9.00 -0.87 17.37
CA ALA A 94 -8.79 0.50 17.85
C ALA A 94 -9.42 1.49 16.86
#